data_AF-A0A2X2Y3E9-F1
#
_entry.id   AF-A0A2X2Y3E9-F1
#
_cell.length_a   1.000
_cell.length_b   1.000
_cell.length_c   1.000
_cell.angle_alpha   90.00
_cell.angle_beta   90.00
_cell.angle_gamma   90.00
#
_symmetry.space_group_name_H-M   'P 1'
#
loop_
_entity.id
_entity.type
_entity.pdbx_description
1 polymer ?
#
loop_
_entity_poly.entity_id
_entity_poly.type
_entity_poly.pdbx_seq_one_letter_code
_entity_poly.pdbx_strand_id
1 'polypeptide(L)'
;MRNKKCRRIIEILFILLLIVPSQPIYARAGGGGGGGGAGGGGFISSSESGGGKDGASAFDFKFIMKHKLLFGSVAFFLLSGGVVLMFVEMDRYSKVVKRKSDKLKELALKDPYWNINYIKSVVEDTFYSIQYAWNDDEYERVESLLTTSLYNKHLKVLEELKSENKKNILEDIQFNGCRIISLFEGDEKQWGFIWVEVNFSMIDYIVNTKGKRRVIEGNDNYSRSDFEYWKFVYIENTWFLSNILQKNEVGSGYKKLYREAENAYGSINMKKV
;
A
#
# COMPACT_ATOMS: atom_id res chain seq x y z
N MET A 1 -10.51 -41.28 -33.31
CA MET A 1 -9.39 -41.33 -32.34
C MET A 1 -9.23 -39.96 -31.69
N ARG A 2 -9.82 -39.78 -30.51
CA ARG A 2 -9.98 -38.48 -29.84
C ARG A 2 -8.64 -38.01 -29.25
N ASN A 3 -8.29 -36.77 -29.53
CA ASN A 3 -6.95 -36.20 -29.53
C ASN A 3 -6.22 -36.33 -28.16
N LYS A 4 -5.46 -37.43 -27.97
CA LYS A 4 -4.68 -37.70 -26.74
C LYS A 4 -3.66 -36.59 -26.43
N LYS A 5 -3.27 -35.79 -27.44
CA LYS A 5 -2.38 -34.63 -27.30
C LYS A 5 -3.05 -33.47 -26.56
N CYS A 6 -4.31 -33.12 -26.88
CA CYS A 6 -5.04 -32.04 -26.19
C CYS A 6 -5.26 -32.35 -24.70
N ARG A 7 -5.50 -33.62 -24.36
CA ARG A 7 -5.69 -34.03 -22.96
C ARG A 7 -4.41 -33.87 -22.13
N ARG A 8 -3.26 -34.24 -22.69
CA ARG A 8 -1.95 -34.02 -22.02
C ARG A 8 -1.63 -32.53 -21.88
N ILE A 9 -1.99 -31.70 -22.85
CA ILE A 9 -1.78 -30.24 -22.78
C ILE A 9 -2.63 -29.61 -21.67
N ILE A 10 -3.89 -30.03 -21.51
CA ILE A 10 -4.77 -29.56 -20.42
C ILE A 10 -4.26 -30.04 -19.05
N GLU A 11 -3.81 -31.29 -18.95
CA GLU A 11 -3.22 -31.84 -17.72
C GLU A 11 -1.93 -31.09 -17.33
N ILE A 12 -1.08 -30.73 -18.30
CA ILE A 12 0.13 -29.93 -18.07
C ILE A 12 -0.20 -28.49 -17.67
N LEU A 13 -1.18 -27.84 -18.32
CA LEU A 13 -1.64 -26.49 -17.95
C LEU A 13 -2.24 -26.45 -16.54
N PHE A 14 -2.95 -27.51 -16.12
CA PHE A 14 -3.51 -27.61 -14.77
C PHE A 14 -2.44 -27.82 -13.71
N ILE A 15 -1.39 -28.60 -14.01
CA ILE A 15 -0.23 -28.78 -13.13
C ILE A 15 0.59 -27.47 -13.05
N LEU A 16 0.74 -26.74 -14.15
CA LEU A 16 1.40 -25.41 -14.16
C LEU A 16 0.62 -24.35 -13.36
N LEU A 17 -0.72 -24.42 -13.35
CA LEU A 17 -1.56 -23.57 -12.51
C LEU A 17 -1.40 -23.88 -11.01
N LEU A 18 -1.02 -25.11 -10.65
CA LEU A 18 -0.73 -25.55 -9.28
C LEU A 18 0.74 -25.30 -8.86
N ILE A 19 1.65 -25.09 -9.82
CA ILE A 19 3.07 -24.76 -9.58
C ILE A 19 3.31 -23.24 -9.73
N VAL A 20 2.26 -22.41 -9.66
CA VAL A 20 2.50 -21.00 -9.33
C VAL A 20 3.22 -21.02 -7.98
N PRO A 21 4.46 -20.52 -7.86
CA PRO A 21 5.10 -20.44 -6.56
C PRO A 21 4.15 -19.63 -5.70
N SER A 22 3.64 -20.27 -4.64
CA SER A 22 2.95 -19.60 -3.57
C SER A 22 3.96 -18.63 -2.96
N GLN A 23 4.11 -17.47 -3.57
CA GLN A 23 4.67 -16.31 -2.92
C GLN A 23 3.87 -16.20 -1.62
N PRO A 24 4.51 -16.20 -0.45
CA PRO A 24 3.78 -16.17 0.80
C PRO A 24 2.97 -14.87 0.84
N ILE A 25 1.68 -14.99 0.49
CA ILE A 25 0.69 -13.96 0.71
C ILE A 25 0.59 -13.89 2.22
N TYR A 26 1.25 -12.89 2.81
CA TYR A 26 1.07 -12.51 4.20
C TYR A 26 -0.37 -12.01 4.37
N ALA A 27 -1.31 -12.93 4.53
CA ALA A 27 -2.61 -12.62 5.10
C ALA A 27 -2.40 -12.30 6.58
N ARG A 28 -2.48 -11.01 6.95
CA ARG A 28 -2.58 -10.59 8.34
C ARG A 28 -3.74 -9.61 8.51
N ALA A 29 -4.84 -10.14 9.04
CA ALA A 29 -5.79 -9.40 9.85
C ALA A 29 -5.77 -10.02 11.25
N GLY A 30 -5.27 -9.27 12.25
CA GLY A 30 -5.24 -9.68 13.65
C GLY A 30 -3.91 -10.31 14.10
N GLY A 31 -3.25 -9.70 15.08
CA GLY A 31 -2.00 -10.21 15.65
C GLY A 31 -2.18 -11.45 16.53
N GLY A 32 -1.12 -12.25 16.62
CA GLY A 32 -0.96 -13.38 17.54
C GLY A 32 0.32 -14.14 17.19
N GLY A 33 1.18 -14.40 18.18
CA GLY A 33 2.49 -15.08 18.05
C GLY A 33 2.38 -16.52 17.52
N GLY A 34 3.43 -17.29 17.32
CA GLY A 34 4.82 -17.28 17.75
C GLY A 34 5.34 -18.71 17.48
N GLY A 35 6.62 -18.96 17.74
CA GLY A 35 7.17 -20.32 17.81
C GLY A 35 7.79 -20.84 16.51
N GLY A 36 9.03 -21.31 16.63
CA GLY A 36 9.82 -21.82 15.52
C GLY A 36 10.30 -23.25 15.71
N GLY A 37 11.52 -23.47 15.21
CA GLY A 37 12.24 -24.74 15.20
C GLY A 37 11.86 -25.63 14.01
N ALA A 38 12.69 -26.54 13.51
CA ALA A 38 14.11 -26.86 13.66
C ALA A 38 14.36 -28.09 12.77
N GLY A 39 15.60 -28.30 12.29
CA GLY A 39 16.15 -29.60 11.85
C GLY A 39 15.69 -30.09 10.47
N GLY A 40 16.56 -30.39 9.49
CA GLY A 40 17.62 -31.43 9.48
C GLY A 40 17.07 -32.60 8.63
N GLY A 41 17.69 -33.16 7.59
CA GLY A 41 19.09 -33.41 7.27
C GLY A 41 19.26 -34.94 7.10
N GLY A 42 19.78 -35.43 5.97
CA GLY A 42 20.41 -36.77 5.88
C GLY A 42 19.77 -37.81 4.94
N PHE A 43 20.63 -38.35 4.06
CA PHE A 43 20.43 -39.41 3.06
C PHE A 43 20.48 -40.83 3.68
N ILE A 44 20.02 -41.87 2.94
CA ILE A 44 20.65 -43.21 2.78
C ILE A 44 19.86 -44.05 1.75
N SER A 45 20.58 -44.90 1.01
CA SER A 45 20.18 -45.80 -0.08
C SER A 45 20.16 -47.30 0.31
N SER A 46 19.46 -48.11 -0.51
CA SER A 46 19.48 -49.60 -0.67
C SER A 46 18.90 -50.44 0.49
N SER A 47 18.28 -51.62 0.35
CA SER A 47 18.23 -52.70 -0.67
C SER A 47 16.97 -53.60 -0.50
N GLU A 48 16.80 -54.60 -1.37
CA GLU A 48 15.67 -55.53 -1.61
C GLU A 48 15.14 -56.41 -0.44
N SER A 49 13.85 -56.79 -0.57
CA SER A 49 13.33 -58.19 -0.65
C SER A 49 12.09 -58.50 0.21
N GLY A 50 11.11 -59.17 -0.41
CA GLY A 50 10.31 -60.24 0.23
C GLY A 50 8.98 -59.90 0.92
N GLY A 51 7.89 -60.47 0.39
CA GLY A 51 6.84 -61.11 1.21
C GLY A 51 5.65 -60.25 1.64
N GLY A 52 4.49 -60.49 1.04
CA GLY A 52 3.24 -59.81 1.38
C GLY A 52 2.58 -60.26 2.68
N LYS A 53 1.77 -59.37 3.27
CA LYS A 53 0.35 -59.56 3.60
C LYS A 53 -0.20 -58.29 4.27
N ASP A 54 -1.28 -57.79 3.68
CA ASP A 54 -2.42 -57.09 4.29
C ASP A 54 -2.14 -56.10 5.44
N GLY A 55 -1.92 -54.84 5.05
CA GLY A 55 -2.04 -53.67 5.92
C GLY A 55 -2.94 -52.64 5.26
N ALA A 56 -4.11 -52.42 5.85
CA ALA A 56 -5.15 -51.50 5.37
C ALA A 56 -4.63 -50.05 5.26
N SER A 57 -4.21 -49.65 4.05
CA SER A 57 -4.07 -48.25 3.66
C SER A 57 -5.33 -47.84 2.90
N ALA A 58 -6.38 -47.52 3.64
CA ALA A 58 -7.61 -46.97 3.09
C ALA A 58 -7.42 -45.49 2.72
N PHE A 59 -6.54 -45.22 1.76
CA PHE A 59 -6.78 -44.17 0.77
C PHE A 59 -7.02 -44.88 -0.55
N ASP A 60 -8.27 -45.31 -0.73
CA ASP A 60 -8.71 -45.96 -1.96
C ASP A 60 -8.61 -44.96 -3.12
N PHE A 61 -7.49 -44.98 -3.83
CA PHE A 61 -7.27 -44.17 -5.04
C PHE A 61 -8.33 -44.45 -6.12
N LYS A 62 -9.03 -45.59 -6.02
CA LYS A 62 -10.15 -45.98 -6.88
C LYS A 62 -11.43 -45.21 -6.53
N PHE A 63 -11.67 -44.87 -5.26
CA PHE A 63 -12.75 -43.97 -4.81
C PHE A 63 -12.54 -42.55 -5.37
N ILE A 64 -11.30 -42.04 -5.31
CA ILE A 64 -10.91 -40.73 -5.84
C ILE A 64 -11.13 -40.64 -7.36
N MET A 65 -10.78 -41.70 -8.10
CA MET A 65 -10.99 -41.76 -9.55
C MET A 65 -12.45 -41.98 -9.97
N LYS A 66 -13.26 -42.63 -9.12
CA LYS A 66 -14.71 -42.85 -9.36
C LYS A 66 -15.52 -41.58 -9.12
N HIS A 67 -15.08 -40.71 -8.22
CA HIS A 67 -15.74 -39.46 -7.85
C HIS A 67 -15.10 -38.20 -8.49
N LYS A 68 -14.60 -38.32 -9.73
CA LYS A 68 -14.10 -37.18 -10.54
C LYS A 68 -15.07 -35.99 -10.60
N LEU A 69 -16.37 -36.26 -10.54
CA LEU A 69 -17.42 -35.24 -10.52
C LEU A 69 -17.46 -34.46 -9.20
N LEU A 70 -17.23 -35.13 -8.06
CA LEU A 70 -17.31 -34.52 -6.72
C LEU A 70 -16.07 -33.68 -6.37
N PHE A 71 -14.87 -34.11 -6.79
CA PHE A 71 -13.66 -33.31 -6.59
C PHE A 71 -13.64 -32.07 -7.48
N GLY A 72 -14.08 -32.21 -8.74
CA GLY A 72 -14.28 -31.08 -9.64
C GLY A 72 -15.31 -30.09 -9.11
N SER A 73 -16.43 -30.58 -8.54
CA SER A 73 -17.46 -29.71 -7.96
C SER A 73 -17.00 -29.04 -6.67
N VAL A 74 -16.30 -29.72 -5.76
CA VAL A 74 -15.79 -29.11 -4.52
C VAL A 74 -14.71 -28.07 -4.82
N ALA A 75 -13.77 -28.37 -5.72
CA ALA A 75 -12.80 -27.38 -6.20
C ALA A 75 -13.49 -26.20 -6.91
N PHE A 76 -14.54 -26.46 -7.71
CA PHE A 76 -15.36 -25.42 -8.34
C PHE A 76 -16.15 -24.59 -7.32
N PHE A 77 -16.66 -25.17 -6.23
CA PHE A 77 -17.34 -24.45 -5.15
C PHE A 77 -16.37 -23.63 -4.29
N LEU A 78 -15.16 -24.13 -4.03
CA LEU A 78 -14.14 -23.38 -3.30
C LEU A 78 -13.55 -22.24 -4.16
N LEU A 79 -13.31 -22.49 -5.45
CA LEU A 79 -12.88 -21.47 -6.41
C LEU A 79 -13.99 -20.45 -6.68
N SER A 80 -15.26 -20.88 -6.85
CA SER A 80 -16.39 -19.96 -7.01
C SER A 80 -16.68 -19.18 -5.74
N GLY A 81 -16.53 -19.78 -4.55
CA GLY A 81 -16.62 -19.07 -3.28
C GLY A 81 -15.56 -17.98 -3.15
N GLY A 82 -14.30 -18.28 -3.46
CA GLY A 82 -13.22 -17.28 -3.50
C GLY A 82 -13.48 -16.17 -4.53
N VAL A 83 -13.99 -16.52 -5.70
CA VAL A 83 -14.38 -15.55 -6.75
C VAL A 83 -15.56 -14.68 -6.30
N VAL A 84 -16.58 -15.24 -5.65
CA VAL A 84 -17.70 -14.47 -5.07
C VAL A 84 -17.21 -13.53 -3.97
N LEU A 85 -16.32 -13.99 -3.09
CA LEU A 85 -15.71 -13.13 -2.07
C LEU A 85 -14.89 -12.01 -2.70
N MET A 86 -14.10 -12.29 -3.74
CA MET A 86 -13.39 -11.26 -4.51
C MET A 86 -14.37 -10.25 -5.13
N PHE A 87 -15.47 -10.69 -5.74
CA PHE A 87 -16.46 -9.78 -6.30
C PHE A 87 -17.16 -8.93 -5.22
N VAL A 88 -17.47 -9.51 -4.06
CA VAL A 88 -18.06 -8.78 -2.93
C VAL A 88 -17.07 -7.76 -2.35
N GLU A 89 -15.80 -8.11 -2.21
CA GLU A 89 -14.75 -7.18 -1.79
C GLU A 89 -14.53 -6.07 -2.82
N MET A 90 -14.49 -6.41 -4.10
CA MET A 90 -14.32 -5.47 -5.20
C MET A 90 -15.53 -4.53 -5.34
N ASP A 91 -16.75 -5.03 -5.13
CA ASP A 91 -17.97 -4.21 -5.09
C ASP A 91 -17.99 -3.29 -3.86
N ARG A 92 -17.63 -3.80 -2.67
CA ARG A 92 -17.48 -2.95 -1.47
C ARG A 92 -16.44 -1.86 -1.69
N TYR A 93 -15.28 -2.20 -2.25
CA TYR A 93 -14.22 -1.26 -2.58
C TYR A 93 -14.69 -0.21 -3.59
N SER A 94 -15.30 -0.66 -4.69
CA SER A 94 -15.86 0.20 -5.73
C SER A 94 -16.89 1.19 -5.18
N LYS A 95 -17.80 0.73 -4.31
CA LYS A 95 -18.80 1.60 -3.64
C LYS A 95 -18.16 2.66 -2.75
N VAL A 96 -17.06 2.36 -2.06
CA VAL A 96 -16.35 3.34 -1.21
C VAL A 96 -15.64 4.39 -2.09
N VAL A 97 -14.94 3.94 -3.12
CA VAL A 97 -14.26 4.84 -4.08
C VAL A 97 -15.27 5.74 -4.79
N LYS A 98 -16.38 5.16 -5.26
CA LYS A 98 -17.46 5.89 -5.93
C LYS A 98 -18.08 6.96 -5.04
N ARG A 99 -18.43 6.63 -3.78
CA ARG A 99 -18.97 7.62 -2.82
C ARG A 99 -18.05 8.82 -2.62
N LYS A 100 -16.74 8.61 -2.52
CA LYS A 100 -15.77 9.71 -2.41
C LYS A 100 -15.68 10.53 -3.68
N SER A 101 -15.62 9.86 -4.83
CA SER A 101 -15.60 10.53 -6.13
C SER A 101 -16.86 11.38 -6.32
N ASP A 102 -18.03 10.86 -5.97
CA ASP A 102 -19.30 11.57 -6.06
C ASP A 102 -19.34 12.76 -5.10
N LYS A 103 -18.86 12.62 -3.87
CA LYS A 103 -18.74 13.75 -2.93
C LYS A 103 -17.78 14.83 -3.45
N LEU A 104 -16.60 14.47 -3.97
CA LEU A 104 -15.68 15.45 -4.56
C LEU A 104 -16.29 16.15 -5.77
N LYS A 105 -17.06 15.45 -6.61
CA LYS A 105 -17.81 16.07 -7.71
C LYS A 105 -18.85 17.06 -7.20
N GLU A 106 -19.60 16.71 -6.16
CA GLU A 106 -20.57 17.62 -5.52
C GLU A 106 -19.89 18.89 -4.99
N LEU A 107 -18.75 18.75 -4.32
CA LEU A 107 -17.95 19.88 -3.84
C LEU A 107 -17.43 20.73 -4.99
N ALA A 108 -16.93 20.09 -6.05
CA ALA A 108 -16.40 20.77 -7.23
C ALA A 108 -17.45 21.60 -8.00
N LEU A 109 -18.75 21.31 -7.84
CA LEU A 109 -19.82 22.14 -8.40
C LEU A 109 -19.98 23.48 -7.68
N LYS A 110 -19.64 23.53 -6.39
CA LYS A 110 -19.71 24.74 -5.55
C LYS A 110 -18.39 25.52 -5.60
N ASP A 111 -17.28 24.78 -5.60
CA ASP A 111 -15.93 25.31 -5.51
C ASP A 111 -14.98 24.49 -6.40
N PRO A 112 -14.53 25.05 -7.55
CA PRO A 112 -13.68 24.34 -8.51
C PRO A 112 -12.38 23.78 -7.95
N TYR A 113 -11.85 24.32 -6.85
CA TYR A 113 -10.60 23.85 -6.23
C TYR A 113 -10.77 22.49 -5.51
N TRP A 114 -12.00 22.00 -5.37
CA TRP A 114 -12.30 20.63 -4.94
C TRP A 114 -12.31 19.61 -6.08
N ASN A 115 -12.06 20.03 -7.31
CA ASN A 115 -11.94 19.11 -8.43
C ASN A 115 -10.79 18.11 -8.20
N ILE A 116 -11.10 16.82 -8.35
CA ILE A 116 -10.13 15.75 -8.07
C ILE A 116 -8.85 15.83 -8.92
N ASN A 117 -8.94 16.27 -10.17
CA ASN A 117 -7.78 16.37 -11.04
C ASN A 117 -6.92 17.57 -10.65
N TYR A 118 -7.54 18.68 -10.27
CA TYR A 118 -6.83 19.84 -9.73
C TYR A 118 -6.12 19.51 -8.40
N ILE A 119 -6.80 18.83 -7.48
CA ILE A 119 -6.18 18.39 -6.23
C ILE A 119 -4.97 17.49 -6.52
N LYS A 120 -5.09 16.56 -7.48
CA LYS A 120 -3.98 15.67 -7.85
C LYS A 120 -2.78 16.44 -8.40
N SER A 121 -2.99 17.45 -9.25
CA SER A 121 -1.90 18.29 -9.75
C SER A 121 -1.25 19.09 -8.63
N VAL A 122 -2.04 19.68 -7.72
CA VAL A 122 -1.51 20.37 -6.54
C VAL A 122 -0.63 19.45 -5.70
N VAL A 123 -1.06 18.21 -5.47
CA VAL A 123 -0.28 17.22 -4.71
C VAL A 123 1.04 16.89 -5.41
N GLU A 124 1.01 16.68 -6.72
CA GLU A 124 2.20 16.36 -7.53
C GLU A 124 3.18 17.54 -7.58
N ASP A 125 2.69 18.76 -7.85
CA ASP A 125 3.49 19.97 -7.89
C ASP A 125 4.12 20.26 -6.52
N THR A 126 3.35 20.10 -5.44
CA THR A 126 3.86 20.26 -4.06
C THR A 126 4.91 19.21 -3.74
N PHE A 127 4.71 17.96 -4.18
CA PHE A 127 5.68 16.89 -3.99
C PHE A 127 7.01 17.24 -4.63
N TYR A 128 7.04 17.53 -5.93
CA TYR A 128 8.29 17.88 -6.62
C TYR A 128 8.94 19.13 -6.04
N SER A 129 8.14 20.17 -5.76
CA SER A 129 8.65 21.41 -5.18
C SER A 129 9.37 21.18 -3.85
N ILE A 130 8.77 20.38 -2.95
CA ILE A 130 9.38 20.04 -1.67
C ILE A 130 10.64 19.20 -1.85
N GLN A 131 10.61 18.15 -2.68
CA GLN A 131 11.76 17.26 -2.86
C GLN A 131 12.96 18.02 -3.45
N TYR A 132 12.75 18.88 -4.44
CA TYR A 132 13.82 19.68 -5.04
C TYR A 132 14.32 20.77 -4.08
N ALA A 133 13.42 21.50 -3.40
CA ALA A 133 13.81 22.48 -2.40
C ALA A 133 14.62 21.87 -1.25
N TRP A 134 14.25 20.67 -0.81
CA TRP A 134 14.99 19.91 0.19
C TRP A 134 16.38 19.49 -0.30
N ASN A 135 16.48 18.94 -1.50
CA ASN A 135 17.74 18.44 -2.07
C ASN A 135 18.75 19.58 -2.39
N ASP A 136 18.24 20.73 -2.82
CA ASP A 136 19.05 21.88 -3.23
C ASP A 136 19.50 22.78 -2.06
N ASP A 137 19.04 22.51 -0.82
CA ASP A 137 19.20 23.38 0.35
C ASP A 137 18.57 24.79 0.17
N GLU A 138 17.51 24.90 -0.64
CA GLU A 138 16.76 26.14 -0.94
C GLU A 138 15.30 25.99 -0.49
N TYR A 139 15.09 25.71 0.81
CA TYR A 139 13.78 25.34 1.35
C TYR A 139 12.79 26.51 1.45
N GLU A 140 13.28 27.74 1.43
CA GLU A 140 12.46 28.96 1.44
C GLU A 140 11.52 29.04 0.22
N ARG A 141 11.88 28.39 -0.89
CA ARG A 141 11.09 28.34 -2.14
C ARG A 141 9.70 27.73 -1.96
N VAL A 142 9.50 26.92 -0.91
CA VAL A 142 8.22 26.21 -0.68
C VAL A 142 7.39 26.77 0.46
N GLU A 143 7.82 27.87 1.11
CA GLU A 143 7.10 28.43 2.27
C GLU A 143 5.60 28.65 1.99
N SER A 144 5.27 29.15 0.79
CA SER A 144 3.88 29.41 0.37
C SER A 144 3.04 28.16 0.10
N LEU A 145 3.63 26.97 0.07
CA LEU A 145 2.93 25.70 -0.15
C LEU A 145 2.62 24.96 1.17
N LEU A 146 3.24 25.38 2.27
CA LEU A 146 3.15 24.71 3.56
C LEU A 146 2.42 25.57 4.58
N THR A 147 1.79 24.93 5.56
CA THR A 147 1.47 25.62 6.81
C THR A 147 2.76 25.98 7.55
N THR A 148 2.75 27.11 8.27
CA THR A 148 3.90 27.58 9.08
C THR A 148 4.43 26.51 10.03
N SER A 149 3.54 25.70 10.62
CA SER A 149 3.93 24.62 11.53
C SER A 149 4.77 23.54 10.84
N LEU A 150 4.34 23.08 9.66
CA LEU A 150 5.07 22.06 8.92
C LEU A 150 6.39 22.61 8.36
N TYR A 151 6.36 23.83 7.82
CA TYR A 151 7.56 24.52 7.32
C TYR A 151 8.65 24.59 8.40
N ASN A 152 8.30 25.10 9.59
CA ASN A 152 9.23 25.19 10.71
C ASN A 152 9.70 23.83 11.23
N LYS A 153 8.87 22.78 11.14
CA LYS A 153 9.28 21.41 11.46
C LYS A 153 10.37 20.92 10.50
N HIS A 154 10.22 21.19 9.22
CA HIS A 154 11.18 20.77 8.19
C HIS A 154 12.50 21.55 8.30
N LEU A 155 12.44 22.87 8.53
CA LEU A 155 13.65 23.67 8.75
C LEU A 155 14.52 23.13 9.89
N LYS A 156 13.91 22.73 11.02
CA LYS A 156 14.66 22.14 12.14
C LYS A 156 15.41 20.87 11.74
N VAL A 157 14.82 20.02 10.91
CA VAL A 157 15.47 18.80 10.42
C VAL A 157 16.66 19.13 9.52
N LEU A 158 16.49 20.09 8.60
CA LEU A 158 17.57 20.56 7.73
C LEU A 158 18.72 21.21 8.53
N GLU A 159 18.40 22.01 9.54
CA GLU A 159 19.38 22.59 10.47
C GLU A 159 20.13 21.52 11.26
N GLU A 160 19.43 20.50 11.75
CA GLU A 160 20.03 19.37 12.46
C GLU A 160 21.00 18.60 11.55
N LEU A 161 20.58 18.23 10.34
CA LEU A 161 21.45 17.59 9.35
C LEU A 161 22.72 18.42 9.10
N LYS A 162 22.55 19.73 8.88
CA LYS A 162 23.68 20.65 8.66
C LYS A 162 24.61 20.71 9.86
N SER A 163 24.07 20.78 11.07
CA SER A 163 24.87 20.81 12.32
C SER A 163 25.68 19.52 12.52
N GLU A 164 25.15 18.39 12.04
CA GLU A 164 25.80 17.09 12.09
C GLU A 164 26.78 16.83 10.94
N ASN A 165 26.97 17.82 10.04
CA ASN A 165 27.74 17.66 8.80
C ASN A 165 27.18 16.53 7.92
N LYS A 166 25.86 16.43 7.86
CA LYS A 166 25.11 15.50 7.03
C LYS A 166 24.35 16.29 5.96
N LYS A 167 24.19 15.68 4.79
CA LYS A 167 23.26 16.15 3.76
C LYS A 167 22.47 14.97 3.24
N ASN A 168 21.16 15.13 3.16
CA ASN A 168 20.30 14.19 2.48
C ASN A 168 20.35 14.46 0.98
N ILE A 169 20.48 13.40 0.18
CA ILE A 169 20.57 13.47 -1.27
C ILE A 169 19.46 12.62 -1.85
N LEU A 170 18.70 13.24 -2.75
CA LEU A 170 17.57 12.64 -3.45
C LEU A 170 17.88 12.64 -4.96
N GLU A 171 17.88 11.45 -5.56
CA GLU A 171 18.14 11.25 -6.99
C GLU A 171 17.01 10.41 -7.62
N ASP A 172 16.85 10.49 -8.94
CA ASP A 172 15.82 9.76 -9.69
C ASP A 172 14.40 9.87 -9.09
N ILE A 173 14.04 11.09 -8.66
CA ILE A 173 12.75 11.37 -8.03
C ILE A 173 11.61 11.19 -9.04
N GLN A 174 10.70 10.27 -8.74
CA GLN A 174 9.54 9.95 -9.57
C GLN A 174 8.26 9.93 -8.73
N PHE A 175 7.27 10.72 -9.14
CA PHE A 175 5.92 10.66 -8.61
C PHE A 175 5.13 9.55 -9.33
N ASN A 176 4.65 8.57 -8.56
CA ASN A 176 3.96 7.40 -9.09
C ASN A 176 2.43 7.50 -8.96
N GLY A 177 1.93 8.67 -8.55
CA GLY A 177 0.51 8.96 -8.40
C GLY A 177 0.06 9.09 -6.95
N CYS A 178 -1.17 9.55 -6.76
CA CYS A 178 -1.76 9.70 -5.44
C CYS A 178 -3.23 9.27 -5.37
N ARG A 179 -3.68 8.93 -4.16
CA ARG A 179 -5.05 8.51 -3.86
C ARG A 179 -5.59 9.28 -2.66
N ILE A 180 -6.72 9.96 -2.84
CA ILE A 180 -7.43 10.61 -1.74
C ILE A 180 -8.02 9.54 -0.81
N ILE A 181 -7.60 9.57 0.45
CA ILE A 181 -7.97 8.61 1.49
C ILE A 181 -9.19 9.08 2.26
N SER A 182 -9.18 10.31 2.79
CA SER A 182 -10.33 10.90 3.49
C SER A 182 -10.40 12.40 3.22
N LEU A 183 -11.57 12.99 3.46
CA LEU A 183 -11.80 14.42 3.26
C LEU A 183 -12.82 14.94 4.27
N PHE A 184 -12.69 16.22 4.59
CA PHE A 184 -13.63 17.02 5.35
C PHE A 184 -13.82 18.37 4.66
N GLU A 185 -15.06 18.77 4.37
CA GLU A 185 -15.39 19.97 3.59
C GLU A 185 -14.98 21.28 4.29
N GLY A 186 -14.86 21.27 5.62
CA GLY A 186 -14.69 22.49 6.40
C GLY A 186 -16.01 22.96 6.99
N ASP A 187 -15.93 23.74 8.07
CA ASP A 187 -17.05 24.48 8.64
C ASP A 187 -16.54 25.79 9.29
N GLU A 188 -17.41 26.51 9.99
CA GLU A 188 -17.06 27.76 10.69
C GLU A 188 -15.98 27.58 11.77
N LYS A 189 -15.72 26.35 12.24
CA LYS A 189 -14.78 26.08 13.33
C LYS A 189 -13.42 25.59 12.84
N GLN A 190 -13.40 24.90 11.71
CA GLN A 190 -12.17 24.33 11.19
C GLN A 190 -12.18 24.31 9.66
N TRP A 191 -11.01 24.60 9.10
CA TRP A 191 -10.76 24.51 7.67
C TRP A 191 -10.99 23.10 7.13
N GLY A 192 -11.40 23.02 5.87
CA GLY A 192 -11.49 21.76 5.15
C GLY A 192 -10.12 21.10 5.03
N PHE A 193 -10.09 19.78 4.89
CA PHE A 193 -8.84 19.06 4.68
C PHE A 193 -9.03 17.78 3.88
N ILE A 194 -7.94 17.29 3.33
CA ILE A 194 -7.85 15.98 2.69
C ILE A 194 -6.62 15.24 3.21
N TRP A 195 -6.75 13.92 3.33
CA TRP A 195 -5.62 13.01 3.45
C TRP A 195 -5.39 12.31 2.12
N VAL A 196 -4.15 12.29 1.67
CA VAL A 196 -3.74 11.74 0.39
C VAL A 196 -2.62 10.72 0.63
N GLU A 197 -2.73 9.54 0.04
CA GLU A 197 -1.60 8.62 -0.08
C GLU A 197 -0.81 9.00 -1.33
N VAL A 198 0.44 9.42 -1.14
CA VAL A 198 1.37 9.83 -2.20
C VAL A 198 2.34 8.70 -2.44
N ASN A 199 2.37 8.16 -3.66
CA ASN A 199 3.26 7.06 -4.04
C ASN A 199 4.39 7.62 -4.88
N PHE A 200 5.62 7.20 -4.62
CA PHE A 200 6.80 7.70 -5.32
C PHE A 200 7.91 6.65 -5.37
N SER A 201 8.94 6.93 -6.16
CA SER A 201 10.21 6.23 -6.12
C SER A 201 11.35 7.21 -6.22
N MET A 202 12.42 6.96 -5.47
CA MET A 202 13.63 7.78 -5.49
C MET A 202 14.81 7.00 -4.93
N ILE A 203 16.01 7.44 -5.26
CA ILE A 203 17.23 7.08 -4.55
C ILE A 203 17.37 8.09 -3.41
N ASP A 204 17.39 7.59 -2.17
CA ASP A 204 17.44 8.41 -0.96
C ASP A 204 18.57 7.90 -0.06
N TYR A 205 19.54 8.79 0.20
CA TYR A 205 20.70 8.49 1.03
C TYR A 205 21.23 9.73 1.74
N ILE A 206 22.04 9.52 2.78
CA ILE A 206 22.70 10.59 3.51
C ILE A 206 24.20 10.50 3.28
N VAL A 207 24.80 11.65 2.98
CA VAL A 207 26.25 11.82 2.86
C VAL A 207 26.83 12.63 4.00
N ASN A 208 28.07 12.31 4.37
CA ASN A 208 28.88 13.18 5.20
C ASN A 208 29.44 14.32 4.35
N THR A 209 29.24 15.57 4.79
CA THR A 209 29.71 16.79 4.12
C THR A 209 31.08 17.26 4.62
N LYS A 210 31.58 16.68 5.72
CA LYS A 210 32.91 16.97 6.26
C LYS A 210 33.98 16.09 5.60
N GLY A 211 34.94 16.72 4.94
CA GLY A 211 36.04 16.03 4.27
C GLY A 211 35.59 15.36 2.96
N LYS A 212 36.01 14.10 2.73
CA LYS A 212 35.63 13.39 1.50
C LYS A 212 34.17 12.92 1.60
N ARG A 213 33.35 13.26 0.61
CA ARG A 213 31.96 12.77 0.47
C ARG A 213 31.92 11.25 0.56
N ARG A 214 31.12 10.73 1.48
CA ARG A 214 30.86 9.31 1.70
C ARG A 214 29.40 9.13 2.08
N VAL A 215 28.77 8.10 1.51
CA VAL A 215 27.44 7.65 1.95
C VAL A 215 27.58 7.07 3.35
N ILE A 216 26.73 7.51 4.27
CA ILE A 216 26.71 7.07 5.67
C ILE A 216 25.39 6.40 6.06
N GLU A 217 24.32 6.63 5.29
CA GLU A 217 23.02 5.99 5.46
C GLU A 217 22.33 5.87 4.09
N GLY A 218 21.50 4.86 3.90
CA GLY A 218 20.79 4.60 2.65
C GLY A 218 21.62 3.84 1.61
N ASN A 219 21.14 3.84 0.36
CA ASN A 219 21.80 3.20 -0.78
C ASN A 219 21.70 4.13 -1.98
N ASP A 220 22.85 4.58 -2.47
CA ASP A 220 23.02 5.53 -3.59
C ASP A 220 22.90 4.86 -4.97
N ASN A 221 22.68 3.55 -5.04
CA ASN A 221 22.63 2.78 -6.29
C ASN A 221 21.27 2.11 -6.54
N TYR A 222 20.27 2.35 -5.70
CA TYR A 222 18.99 1.65 -5.78
C TYR A 222 17.81 2.60 -5.54
N SER A 223 16.98 2.77 -6.59
CA SER A 223 15.72 3.50 -6.46
C SER A 223 14.70 2.64 -5.74
N ARG A 224 14.14 3.17 -4.65
CA ARG A 224 13.14 2.50 -3.82
C ARG A 224 11.77 3.11 -4.07
N SER A 225 10.78 2.27 -4.36
CA SER A 225 9.37 2.66 -4.32
C SER A 225 8.86 2.68 -2.87
N ASP A 226 8.19 3.76 -2.49
CA ASP A 226 7.52 3.90 -1.20
C ASP A 226 6.26 4.78 -1.31
N PHE A 227 5.58 4.96 -0.19
CA PHE A 227 4.45 5.88 -0.10
C PHE A 227 4.32 6.52 1.28
N GLU A 228 3.73 7.71 1.30
CA GLU A 228 3.47 8.51 2.50
C GLU A 228 2.02 9.01 2.53
N TYR A 229 1.59 9.50 3.70
CA TYR A 229 0.29 10.13 3.88
C TYR A 229 0.44 11.62 4.09
N TRP A 230 -0.08 12.40 3.17
CA TRP A 230 0.03 13.85 3.15
C TRP A 230 -1.33 14.45 3.48
N LYS A 231 -1.36 15.36 4.47
CA LYS A 231 -2.55 16.12 4.84
C LYS A 231 -2.48 17.50 4.25
N PHE A 232 -3.43 17.84 3.39
CA PHE A 232 -3.62 19.19 2.90
C PHE A 232 -4.81 19.84 3.60
N VAL A 233 -4.66 21.11 3.99
CA VAL A 233 -5.73 21.93 4.56
C VAL A 233 -6.11 22.99 3.55
N TYR A 234 -7.41 23.22 3.38
CA TYR A 234 -7.98 24.16 2.44
C TYR A 234 -8.32 25.47 3.15
N ILE A 235 -7.55 26.51 2.86
CA ILE A 235 -7.66 27.84 3.48
C ILE A 235 -7.78 28.84 2.35
N GLU A 236 -8.86 29.64 2.36
CA GLU A 236 -9.04 30.78 1.44
C GLU A 236 -8.69 30.44 -0.02
N ASN A 237 -9.30 29.38 -0.54
CA ASN A 237 -9.12 28.91 -1.92
C ASN A 237 -7.75 28.30 -2.26
N THR A 238 -6.92 28.02 -1.25
CA THR A 238 -5.58 27.45 -1.43
C THR A 238 -5.40 26.18 -0.60
N TRP A 239 -4.74 25.18 -1.18
CA TRP A 239 -4.37 23.95 -0.50
C TRP A 239 -2.96 24.06 0.05
N PHE A 240 -2.83 23.98 1.37
CA PHE A 240 -1.54 24.01 2.06
C PHE A 240 -1.21 22.63 2.62
N LEU A 241 0.02 22.17 2.41
CA LEU A 241 0.51 20.96 3.07
C LEU A 241 0.72 21.22 4.56
N SER A 242 0.05 20.44 5.38
CA SER A 242 -0.03 20.63 6.83
C SER A 242 0.64 19.53 7.64
N ASN A 243 0.71 18.31 7.09
CA ASN A 243 1.32 17.19 7.78
C ASN A 243 1.74 16.10 6.79
N ILE A 244 2.80 15.38 7.14
CA ILE A 244 3.27 14.18 6.45
C ILE A 244 3.40 13.09 7.51
N LEU A 245 2.78 11.93 7.25
CA LEU A 245 2.90 10.74 8.08
C LEU A 245 3.49 9.59 7.28
N GLN A 246 4.46 8.92 7.88
CA GLN A 246 5.04 7.68 7.39
C GLN A 246 4.05 6.52 7.54
N LYS A 247 4.28 5.45 6.76
CA LYS A 247 3.43 4.25 6.74
C LYS A 247 3.19 3.65 8.13
N ASN A 248 4.24 3.62 8.97
CA ASN A 248 4.20 3.09 10.32
C ASN A 248 3.39 3.97 11.30
N GLU A 249 3.23 5.27 11.04
CA GLU A 249 2.54 6.21 11.94
C GLU A 249 1.01 6.16 11.84
N VAL A 250 0.47 5.59 10.75
CA VAL A 250 -0.98 5.45 10.53
C VAL A 250 -1.54 4.16 11.11
N GLY A 251 -0.72 3.11 11.24
CA GLY A 251 -1.15 1.79 11.68
C GLY A 251 -1.98 1.06 10.61
N SER A 252 -2.79 0.07 11.01
CA SER A 252 -3.49 -0.80 10.07
C SER A 252 -4.76 -0.17 9.47
N GLY A 253 -4.83 -0.15 8.13
CA GLY A 253 -6.07 0.04 7.36
C GLY A 253 -6.66 1.44 7.33
N TYR A 254 -5.84 2.50 7.35
CA TYR A 254 -6.25 3.91 7.22
C TYR A 254 -7.23 4.43 8.31
N LYS A 255 -7.55 3.63 9.33
CA LYS A 255 -8.58 3.94 10.33
C LYS A 255 -8.34 5.30 11.00
N LYS A 256 -7.08 5.63 11.29
CA LYS A 256 -6.68 6.92 11.87
C LYS A 256 -7.17 8.10 11.01
N LEU A 257 -6.96 8.02 9.70
CA LEU A 257 -7.25 9.09 8.74
C LEU A 257 -8.76 9.24 8.49
N TYR A 258 -9.51 8.13 8.52
CA TYR A 258 -10.98 8.18 8.44
C TYR A 258 -11.61 8.72 9.73
N ARG A 259 -11.14 8.28 10.91
CA ARG A 259 -11.68 8.73 12.20
C ARG A 259 -11.52 10.23 12.40
N GLU A 260 -10.43 10.81 11.90
CA GLU A 260 -10.26 12.27 11.92
C GLU A 260 -11.35 12.99 11.14
N ALA A 261 -11.64 12.55 9.91
CA ALA A 261 -12.73 13.10 9.11
C ALA A 261 -14.11 12.85 9.74
N GLU A 262 -14.37 11.63 10.24
CA GLU A 262 -15.63 11.29 10.92
C GLU A 262 -15.86 12.13 12.18
N ASN A 263 -14.82 12.35 12.99
CA ASN A 263 -14.92 13.20 14.18
C ASN A 263 -15.22 14.65 13.79
N ALA A 264 -14.59 15.15 12.71
CA ALA A 264 -14.86 16.48 12.18
C ALA A 264 -16.34 16.61 11.77
N TYR A 265 -16.90 15.64 11.03
CA TYR A 265 -18.34 15.63 10.68
C TYR A 265 -19.26 15.40 11.89
N GLY A 266 -18.90 14.53 12.83
CA GLY A 266 -19.70 14.23 14.02
C GLY A 266 -19.86 15.43 14.95
N SER A 267 -18.81 16.26 15.05
CA SER A 267 -18.85 17.52 15.79
C SER A 267 -19.86 18.55 15.23
N ILE A 268 -20.27 18.40 13.97
CA ILE A 268 -21.31 19.21 13.33
C ILE A 268 -22.71 18.72 13.73
N ASN A 269 -22.93 17.39 13.73
CA ASN A 269 -24.25 16.80 13.94
C ASN A 269 -24.74 16.84 15.40
N MET A 270 -23.85 16.87 16.39
CA MET A 270 -24.26 16.95 17.81
C MET A 270 -24.78 18.34 18.24
N LYS A 271 -24.72 19.36 17.38
CA LYS A 271 -25.16 20.73 17.72
C LYS A 271 -26.54 21.11 17.14
N LYS A 272 -27.25 20.17 16.50
CA LYS A 272 -28.62 20.37 16.00
C LYS A 272 -29.70 19.76 16.90
N VAL A 273 -29.37 19.45 18.16
CA VAL A 273 -30.32 18.98 19.19
C VAL A 273 -30.44 20.02 20.28
#